data_AF-A0A498KKB5-F1
#
_entry.id   AF-A0A498KKB5-F1
#
_cell.length_a   1.000
_cell.length_b   1.000
_cell.length_c   1.000
_cell.angle_alpha   90.00
_cell.angle_beta   90.00
_cell.angle_gamma   90.00
#
_symmetry.space_group_name_H-M   'P 1'
#
loop_
_entity.id
_entity.type
_entity.pdbx_description
1 polymer ?
#
loop_
_entity_poly.entity_id
_entity_poly.type
_entity_poly.pdbx_seq_one_letter_code
_entity_poly.pdbx_strand_id
1 'polypeptide(L)'
;MVEFVEKVSTSANKEELTVEERNLLSIPYKNVIGACRASWRIISSIKQKKESRGNDDHVSTIRDYRSKIETELSNICEGILKLLNSRLIPSAIGSDSKVFYLKMKGDYHRYLAEFKTGAEHKEAAEFICR
;
A
#
# COMPACT_ATOMS: atom_id res chain seq x y z
N MET A 1 4.44 -10.52 10.17
CA MET A 1 4.92 -9.26 10.80
C MET A 1 3.85 -8.18 10.74
N VAL A 2 3.30 -7.84 9.56
CA VAL A 2 2.22 -6.84 9.41
C VAL A 2 0.97 -7.18 10.25
N GLU A 3 0.50 -8.44 10.22
CA GLU A 3 -0.66 -8.87 11.03
C GLU A 3 -0.45 -8.72 12.55
N PHE A 4 0.79 -8.92 13.02
CA PHE A 4 1.11 -8.78 14.44
C PHE A 4 1.07 -7.31 14.87
N VAL A 5 1.57 -6.44 13.99
CA VAL A 5 1.59 -4.99 14.19
C VAL A 5 0.17 -4.41 14.11
N GLU A 6 -0.69 -4.92 13.23
CA GLU A 6 -2.13 -4.58 13.20
C GLU A 6 -2.83 -4.99 14.49
N LYS A 7 -2.54 -6.19 15.02
CA LYS A 7 -3.09 -6.63 16.31
C LYS A 7 -2.67 -5.72 17.46
N VAL A 8 -1.39 -5.39 17.57
CA VAL A 8 -0.87 -4.47 18.60
C VAL A 8 -1.52 -3.08 18.46
N SER A 9 -1.67 -2.61 17.23
CA SER A 9 -2.32 -1.33 16.91
C SER A 9 -3.84 -1.37 17.01
N THR A 10 -4.46 -2.51 17.31
CA THR A 10 -5.91 -2.62 17.56
C THR A 10 -6.21 -2.88 19.04
N SER A 11 -5.27 -3.48 19.78
CA SER A 11 -5.40 -3.76 21.21
C SER A 11 -4.95 -2.62 22.13
N ALA A 12 -4.10 -1.69 21.69
CA ALA A 12 -3.92 -0.44 22.42
C ALA A 12 -5.28 0.30 22.50
N ASN A 13 -5.61 0.96 23.61
CA ASN A 13 -6.84 1.76 23.74
C ASN A 13 -6.92 2.83 22.63
N LYS A 14 -8.07 3.50 22.43
CA LYS A 14 -8.26 4.59 21.42
C LYS A 14 -7.33 5.82 21.62
N GLU A 15 -6.31 5.68 22.45
CA GLU A 15 -5.26 6.65 22.72
C GLU A 15 -4.31 6.79 21.53
N GLU A 16 -3.69 7.96 21.47
CA GLU A 16 -2.73 8.31 20.43
C GLU A 16 -1.47 7.44 20.55
N LEU A 17 -1.00 6.87 19.43
CA LEU A 17 0.24 6.11 19.43
C LEU A 17 1.44 7.02 19.70
N THR A 18 2.31 6.55 20.59
CA THR A 18 3.64 7.11 20.80
C THR A 18 4.49 7.10 19.53
N VAL A 19 5.59 7.84 19.53
CA VAL A 19 6.50 7.91 18.38
C VAL A 19 7.10 6.53 18.09
N GLU A 20 7.45 5.79 19.12
CA GLU A 20 8.00 4.44 19.05
C GLU A 20 6.99 3.45 18.46
N GLU A 21 5.74 3.46 18.92
CA GLU A 21 4.68 2.59 18.40
C GLU A 21 4.33 2.93 16.95
N ARG A 22 4.33 4.21 16.59
CA ARG A 22 4.13 4.66 15.21
C ARG A 22 5.25 4.21 14.29
N ASN A 23 6.49 4.21 14.78
CA ASN A 23 7.64 3.70 14.03
C ASN A 23 7.58 2.18 13.89
N LEU A 24 7.20 1.48 14.96
CA LEU A 24 6.97 0.03 14.95
C LEU A 24 5.84 -0.37 13.99
N LEU A 25 4.84 0.50 13.83
CA LEU A 25 3.80 0.36 12.81
C LEU A 25 4.34 0.63 11.40
N SER A 26 4.92 1.80 11.16
CA SER A 26 5.17 2.29 9.81
C SER A 26 6.35 1.61 9.10
N ILE A 27 7.40 1.22 9.83
CA ILE A 27 8.61 0.63 9.24
C ILE A 27 8.32 -0.72 8.57
N PRO A 28 7.65 -1.70 9.22
CA PRO A 28 7.30 -2.97 8.58
C PRO A 28 6.45 -2.80 7.32
N TYR A 29 5.40 -1.96 7.37
CA TYR A 29 4.57 -1.72 6.19
C TYR A 29 5.38 -1.09 5.04
N LYS A 30 6.25 -0.12 5.33
CA LYS A 30 7.12 0.52 4.33
C LYS A 30 8.07 -0.49 3.69
N ASN A 31 8.61 -1.43 4.47
CA ASN A 31 9.52 -2.45 3.96
C ASN A 31 8.78 -3.45 3.07
N VAL A 32 7.63 -3.97 3.52
CA VAL A 32 6.83 -4.94 2.77
C VAL A 32 6.32 -4.33 1.46
N ILE A 33 5.70 -3.14 1.51
CA ILE A 33 5.20 -2.47 0.30
C ILE A 33 6.34 -2.10 -0.65
N GLY A 34 7.53 -1.77 -0.14
CA GLY A 34 8.72 -1.50 -0.92
C GLY A 34 9.16 -2.71 -1.75
N ALA A 35 9.22 -3.88 -1.12
CA ALA A 35 9.59 -5.14 -1.78
C ALA A 35 8.55 -5.57 -2.83
N CYS A 36 7.26 -5.47 -2.50
CA CYS A 36 6.17 -5.79 -3.44
C CYS A 36 6.17 -4.85 -4.66
N ARG A 37 6.36 -3.53 -4.46
CA ARG A 37 6.43 -2.56 -5.56
C ARG A 37 7.65 -2.77 -6.46
N ALA A 38 8.81 -3.10 -5.88
CA ALA A 38 10.00 -3.43 -6.67
C ALA A 38 9.75 -4.66 -7.56
N SER A 39 9.17 -5.71 -6.98
CA SER A 39 8.79 -6.93 -7.69
C SER A 39 7.80 -6.66 -8.82
N TRP A 40 6.76 -5.86 -8.53
CA TRP A 40 5.75 -5.47 -9.54
C TRP A 40 6.36 -4.71 -10.72
N ARG A 41 7.31 -3.80 -10.49
CA ARG A 41 8.00 -3.06 -11.56
C ARG A 41 8.84 -3.98 -12.44
N ILE A 42 9.58 -4.92 -11.84
CA ILE A 42 10.40 -5.89 -12.57
C ILE A 42 9.51 -6.74 -13.46
N ILE A 43 8.43 -7.31 -12.93
CA ILE A 43 7.49 -8.15 -13.68
C ILE A 43 6.80 -7.35 -14.79
N SER A 44 6.40 -6.11 -14.52
CA SER A 44 5.82 -5.23 -15.54
C SER A 44 6.79 -4.94 -16.69
N SER A 45 8.08 -4.72 -16.39
CA SER A 45 9.12 -4.56 -17.42
C SER A 45 9.36 -5.85 -18.23
N ILE A 46 9.33 -7.01 -17.57
CA ILE A 46 9.47 -8.31 -18.26
C ILE A 46 8.28 -8.55 -19.20
N LYS A 47 7.05 -8.27 -18.74
CA LYS A 47 5.84 -8.37 -19.56
C LYS A 47 5.97 -7.53 -20.83
N GLN A 48 6.33 -6.25 -20.69
CA GLN A 48 6.48 -5.33 -21.82
C GLN A 48 7.55 -5.79 -22.83
N LYS A 49 8.66 -6.36 -22.34
CA LYS A 49 9.73 -6.94 -23.20
C LYS A 49 9.32 -8.23 -23.90
N LYS A 50 8.38 -9.00 -23.34
CA LYS A 50 7.90 -10.26 -23.93
C LYS A 50 6.79 -10.02 -24.94
N GLU A 51 5.88 -9.09 -24.67
CA GLU A 51 4.86 -8.63 -25.62
C GLU A 51 5.50 -8.08 -26.91
N SER A 52 6.60 -7.31 -26.80
CA SER A 52 7.30 -6.79 -27.99
C SER A 52 8.02 -7.85 -28.83
N ARG A 53 8.21 -9.07 -28.32
CA ARG A 53 8.87 -10.19 -29.02
C ARG A 53 7.88 -11.23 -29.57
N GLY A 54 6.57 -11.04 -29.39
CA GLY A 54 5.53 -11.92 -29.93
C GLY A 54 5.45 -13.32 -29.32
N ASN A 55 5.96 -13.51 -28.10
CA ASN A 55 6.11 -14.84 -27.48
C ASN A 55 4.96 -15.15 -26.51
N ASP A 56 3.82 -15.56 -27.04
CA ASP A 56 2.50 -15.55 -26.37
C ASP A 56 2.35 -16.55 -25.19
N ASP A 57 2.95 -17.74 -25.30
CA ASP A 57 2.83 -18.81 -24.28
C ASP A 57 3.37 -18.42 -22.89
N HIS A 58 4.34 -17.53 -22.82
CA HIS A 58 4.89 -17.05 -21.53
C HIS A 58 4.17 -15.81 -21.01
N VAL A 59 3.40 -15.11 -21.85
CA VAL A 59 2.71 -13.88 -21.47
C VAL A 59 1.59 -14.18 -20.47
N SER A 60 0.91 -15.33 -20.61
CA SER A 60 -0.15 -15.78 -19.70
C SER A 60 0.38 -15.97 -18.27
N THR A 61 1.44 -16.77 -18.08
CA THR A 61 2.07 -17.02 -16.77
C THR A 61 2.58 -15.72 -16.13
N ILE A 62 3.17 -14.83 -16.92
CA ILE A 62 3.66 -13.52 -16.43
C ILE A 62 2.48 -12.64 -15.98
N ARG A 63 1.36 -12.68 -16.71
CA ARG A 63 0.13 -11.94 -16.35
C ARG A 63 -0.45 -12.46 -15.03
N ASP A 64 -0.52 -13.76 -14.84
CA ASP A 64 -1.05 -14.36 -13.62
C ASP A 64 -0.17 -14.04 -12.41
N TYR A 65 1.15 -14.10 -12.58
CA TYR A 65 2.09 -13.71 -11.51
C TYR A 65 1.99 -12.21 -11.18
N ARG A 66 1.85 -11.36 -12.20
CA ARG A 66 1.61 -9.92 -12.01
C ARG A 66 0.32 -9.67 -11.22
N SER A 67 -0.77 -10.37 -11.57
CA SER A 67 -2.06 -10.25 -10.89
C SER A 67 -1.97 -10.65 -9.41
N LYS A 68 -1.22 -11.71 -9.08
CA LYS A 68 -0.96 -12.08 -7.68
C LYS A 68 -0.28 -10.96 -6.89
N ILE A 69 0.75 -10.34 -7.47
CA ILE A 69 1.45 -9.21 -6.82
C ILE A 69 0.51 -8.01 -6.67
N GLU A 70 -0.32 -7.70 -7.66
CA GLU A 70 -1.30 -6.61 -7.59
C GLU A 70 -2.35 -6.84 -6.49
N THR A 71 -2.80 -8.08 -6.31
CA THR A 71 -3.69 -8.47 -5.21
C THR A 71 -3.02 -8.29 -3.86
N GLU A 72 -1.77 -8.74 -3.70
CA GLU A 72 -1.00 -8.53 -2.45
C GLU A 72 -0.80 -7.05 -2.15
N LEU A 73 -0.41 -6.25 -3.15
CA LEU A 73 -0.27 -4.80 -3.02
C LEU A 73 -1.60 -4.14 -2.60
N SER A 74 -2.71 -4.55 -3.22
CA SER A 74 -4.05 -4.03 -2.89
C SER A 74 -4.40 -4.35 -1.44
N ASN A 75 -4.24 -5.61 -1.01
CA ASN A 75 -4.54 -6.04 0.35
C ASN A 75 -3.71 -5.27 1.40
N ILE A 76 -2.41 -5.05 1.14
CA ILE A 76 -1.54 -4.29 2.06
C ILE A 76 -1.99 -2.84 2.14
N CYS A 77 -2.26 -2.19 0.99
CA CYS A 77 -2.72 -0.81 0.92
C CYS A 77 -4.09 -0.63 1.60
N GLU A 78 -5.04 -1.53 1.35
CA GLU A 78 -6.38 -1.48 1.94
C GLU A 78 -6.33 -1.69 3.46
N GLY A 79 -5.52 -2.62 3.95
CA GLY A 79 -5.34 -2.86 5.39
C GLY A 79 -4.88 -1.61 6.14
N ILE A 80 -3.81 -0.97 5.66
CA ILE A 80 -3.29 0.24 6.29
C ILE A 80 -4.21 1.45 6.12
N LEU A 81 -4.86 1.62 4.96
CA LEU A 81 -5.82 2.70 4.74
C LEU A 81 -7.02 2.57 5.67
N LYS A 82 -7.51 1.33 5.88
CA LYS A 82 -8.57 1.05 6.85
C LYS A 82 -8.14 1.40 8.27
N LEU A 83 -6.93 1.00 8.69
CA LEU A 83 -6.38 1.33 10.01
C LEU A 83 -6.23 2.86 10.21
N LEU A 84 -5.73 3.56 9.18
CA LEU A 84 -5.56 5.01 9.18
C LEU A 84 -6.90 5.74 9.34
N ASN A 85 -7.90 5.38 8.54
CA ASN A 85 -9.20 6.05 8.55
C ASN A 85 -10.05 5.72 9.78
N SER A 86 -10.01 4.49 10.26
CA SER A 86 -10.86 4.03 11.37
C SER A 86 -10.32 4.42 12.74
N ARG A 87 -9.00 4.49 12.90
CA ARG A 87 -8.35 4.63 14.21
C ARG A 87 -7.33 5.75 14.25
N LEU A 88 -6.28 5.68 13.44
CA LEU A 88 -5.07 6.49 13.67
C LEU A 88 -5.28 7.98 13.41
N ILE A 89 -6.01 8.34 12.35
CA ILE A 89 -6.33 9.74 12.04
C ILE A 89 -7.32 10.30 13.09
N PRO A 90 -8.41 9.60 13.45
CA PRO A 90 -9.30 10.04 14.52
C PRO A 90 -8.65 10.18 15.90
N SER A 91 -7.68 9.32 16.25
CA SER A 91 -7.00 9.34 17.55
C SER A 91 -5.87 10.36 17.66
N ALA A 92 -5.47 11.00 16.55
CA ALA A 92 -4.35 11.94 16.54
C ALA A 92 -4.75 13.30 17.13
N ILE A 93 -4.19 13.65 18.28
CA ILE A 93 -4.41 14.94 18.95
C ILE A 93 -3.32 15.93 18.50
N GLY A 94 -2.07 15.47 18.40
CA GLY A 94 -0.93 16.28 17.94
C GLY A 94 -0.98 16.61 16.44
N SER A 95 -0.63 17.84 16.09
CA SER A 95 -0.49 18.30 14.69
C SER A 95 0.50 17.42 13.90
N ASP A 96 1.60 17.03 14.53
CA ASP A 96 2.67 16.25 13.90
C ASP A 96 2.22 14.82 13.59
N SER A 97 1.48 14.20 14.51
CA SER A 97 0.88 12.88 14.33
C SER A 97 -0.15 12.89 13.21
N LYS A 98 -1.00 13.92 13.17
CA LYS A 98 -2.02 14.07 12.14
C LYS A 98 -1.41 14.25 10.76
N VAL A 99 -0.38 15.10 10.63
CA VAL A 99 0.36 15.28 9.38
C VAL A 99 1.04 13.98 8.96
N PHE A 100 1.64 13.25 9.90
CA PHE A 100 2.26 11.96 9.61
C PHE A 100 1.27 10.95 9.03
N TYR A 101 0.10 10.78 9.67
CA TYR A 101 -0.91 9.82 9.20
C TYR A 101 -1.55 10.24 7.88
N LEU A 102 -1.79 11.54 7.67
CA LEU A 102 -2.31 12.05 6.39
C LEU A 102 -1.30 11.87 5.26
N LYS A 103 -0.02 12.14 5.51
CA LYS A 103 1.06 11.86 4.55
C LYS A 103 1.11 10.37 4.21
N MET A 104 1.05 9.51 5.22
CA MET A 104 1.05 8.06 5.05
C MET A 104 -0.15 7.61 4.21
N LYS A 105 -1.35 8.13 4.48
CA LYS A 105 -2.56 7.88 3.69
C LYS A 105 -2.36 8.25 2.21
N GLY A 106 -1.83 9.45 1.94
CA GLY A 106 -1.51 9.89 0.58
C GLY A 106 -0.50 8.97 -0.13
N ASP A 107 0.55 8.52 0.58
CA ASP A 107 1.53 7.58 0.04
C ASP A 107 0.89 6.24 -0.39
N TYR A 108 -0.05 5.70 0.39
CA TYR A 108 -0.75 4.45 0.04
C TYR A 108 -1.78 4.60 -1.08
N HIS A 109 -2.50 5.72 -1.14
CA HIS A 109 -3.35 6.03 -2.31
C HIS A 109 -2.51 6.19 -3.58
N ARG A 110 -1.34 6.84 -3.48
CA ARG A 110 -0.38 6.93 -4.59
C ARG A 110 0.10 5.54 -5.03
N TYR A 111 0.38 4.63 -4.10
CA TYR A 111 0.75 3.26 -4.46
C TYR A 111 -0.38 2.51 -5.18
N LEU A 112 -1.64 2.66 -4.75
CA LEU A 112 -2.79 2.07 -5.45
C LEU A 112 -2.92 2.62 -6.87
N ALA A 113 -2.76 3.93 -7.05
CA ALA A 113 -2.81 4.57 -8.37
C ALA A 113 -1.70 4.09 -9.33
N GLU A 114 -0.56 3.59 -8.85
CA GLU A 114 0.54 3.12 -9.72
C GLU A 114 0.18 1.90 -10.57
N PHE A 115 -0.73 1.03 -10.09
CA PHE A 115 -1.02 -0.24 -10.75
C PHE A 115 -2.51 -0.49 -11.02
N LYS A 116 -3.42 0.21 -10.33
CA LYS A 116 -4.85 0.16 -10.63
C LYS A 116 -5.14 0.83 -11.98
N THR A 117 -6.18 0.36 -12.66
CA THR A 117 -6.61 0.90 -13.96
C THR A 117 -8.10 1.24 -13.91
N GLY A 118 -8.57 2.16 -14.77
CA GLY A 118 -9.99 2.51 -14.85
C GLY A 118 -10.50 3.33 -13.66
N ALA A 119 -11.63 2.93 -13.08
CA ALA A 119 -12.31 3.68 -12.02
C ALA A 119 -11.50 3.75 -10.71
N GLU A 120 -10.85 2.65 -10.32
CA GLU A 120 -10.02 2.57 -9.11
C GLU A 120 -8.79 3.48 -9.18
N HIS A 121 -8.26 3.72 -10.38
CA HIS A 121 -7.20 4.70 -10.59
C HIS A 121 -7.71 6.13 -10.36
N LYS A 122 -8.90 6.47 -10.88
CA LYS A 122 -9.48 7.82 -10.70
C LYS A 122 -9.73 8.13 -9.23
N GLU A 123 -10.33 7.19 -8.51
CA GLU A 123 -10.59 7.35 -7.08
C GLU A 123 -9.28 7.51 -6.28
N ALA A 124 -8.28 6.66 -6.54
CA ALA A 124 -6.98 6.79 -5.89
C ALA A 124 -6.26 8.11 -6.24
N ALA A 125 -6.38 8.60 -7.47
CA ALA A 125 -5.79 9.85 -7.92
C ALA A 125 -6.47 11.09 -7.33
N GLU A 126 -7.80 11.06 -7.11
CA GLU A 126 -8.52 12.16 -6.45
C GLU A 126 -8.04 12.39 -5.01
N PHE A 127 -7.63 11.34 -4.31
CA PHE A 127 -7.03 11.44 -2.97
C PHE A 127 -5.59 11.99 -2.97
N ILE A 128 -4.92 12.09 -4.12
CA ILE A 128 -3.57 12.66 -4.24
C ILE A 128 -3.63 14.18 -4.44
N CYS A 129 -4.71 14.70 -5.04
CA CYS A 129 -4.86 16.12 -5.39
C CYS A 129 -5.62 16.97 -4.35
N ARG A 130 -5.97 16.43 -3.18
CA ARG A 130 -6.59 17.14 -2.06
C ARG A 130 -5.62 17.29 -0.89
#